data_AF-A0A3D5PBL3-F1
#
_entry.id   AF-A0A3D5PBL3-F1
#
_cell.length_a   1.000
_cell.length_b   1.000
_cell.length_c   1.000
_cell.angle_alpha   90.00
_cell.angle_beta   90.00
_cell.angle_gamma   90.00
#
_symmetry.space_group_name_H-M   'P 1'
#
loop_
_entity.id
_entity.type
_entity.pdbx_description
1 polymer ?
#
loop_
_entity_poly.entity_id
_entity_poly.type
_entity_poly.pdbx_seq_one_letter_code
_entity_poly.pdbx_strand_id
1 'polypeptide(L)'
;MDRKKDRFGIDIMKTCREYEDDLEKRLKSGENPSYLLRRHLERLRWLQHERFVHFIVTALTVVCSILLLMLYLLTDQSSLGVFCLMMVMVIFMACYIFHYFRLENTVQHWYHIADILEEAAYKNEGSGCKPHSPSAT
;
A
#
# COMPACT_ATOMS: atom_id res chain seq x y z
N MET A 1 7.13 29.82 -0.70
CA MET A 1 5.73 29.66 -0.26
C MET A 1 5.66 28.45 0.64
N ASP A 2 5.57 28.72 1.93
CA ASP A 2 5.68 27.76 3.02
C ASP A 2 4.33 27.04 3.20
N ARG A 3 4.26 25.75 2.80
CA ARG A 3 3.09 24.91 3.09
C ARG A 3 3.41 24.02 4.28
N LYS A 4 3.18 24.58 5.47
CA LYS A 4 3.06 23.83 6.72
C LYS A 4 1.86 22.87 6.58
N LYS A 5 2.11 21.56 6.43
CA LYS A 5 1.02 20.58 6.34
C LYS A 5 1.39 19.28 7.02
N ASP A 6 1.25 19.26 8.33
CA ASP A 6 1.19 18.00 9.04
C ASP A 6 0.41 18.15 10.35
N ARG A 7 -0.68 17.38 10.44
CA ARG A 7 -0.96 16.67 11.69
C ARG A 7 -1.41 15.23 11.48
N PHE A 8 -2.29 14.87 10.53
CA PHE A 8 -2.62 13.45 10.23
C PHE A 8 -3.09 13.18 8.77
N GLY A 9 -2.72 14.05 7.83
CA GLY A 9 -2.95 13.83 6.39
C GLY A 9 -1.64 13.53 5.69
N ILE A 10 -1.01 12.40 6.02
CA ILE A 10 0.25 11.97 5.43
C ILE A 10 -0.05 11.57 3.97
N ASP A 11 0.44 12.38 3.03
CA ASP A 11 0.48 11.98 1.64
C ASP A 11 1.61 10.97 1.50
N ILE A 12 1.26 9.68 1.49
CA ILE A 12 2.21 8.57 1.38
C ILE A 12 3.20 8.86 0.26
N MET A 13 2.75 9.36 -0.90
CA MET A 13 3.63 9.69 -2.03
C MET A 13 4.63 10.81 -1.73
N LYS A 14 4.27 11.79 -0.89
CA LYS A 14 5.20 12.85 -0.48
C LYS A 14 6.26 12.31 0.47
N THR A 15 5.85 11.52 1.47
CA THR A 15 6.77 10.84 2.39
C THR A 15 7.68 9.87 1.66
N CYS A 16 7.16 9.22 0.62
CA CYS A 16 7.92 8.33 -0.22
C CYS A 16 9.03 9.05 -0.99
N ARG A 17 8.70 10.18 -1.64
CA ARG A 17 9.68 11.01 -2.35
C ARG A 17 10.74 11.61 -1.42
N GLU A 18 10.31 12.14 -0.28
CA GLU A 18 11.24 12.67 0.72
C GLU A 18 12.18 11.58 1.24
N TYR A 19 11.71 10.34 1.34
CA TYR A 19 12.55 9.21 1.71
C TYR A 19 13.51 8.80 0.61
N GLU A 20 13.11 8.83 -0.65
CA GLU A 20 13.98 8.56 -1.80
C GLU A 20 15.11 9.60 -1.89
N ASP A 21 14.80 10.88 -1.72
CA ASP A 21 15.78 11.97 -1.66
C ASP A 21 16.76 11.80 -0.48
N ASP A 22 16.26 11.37 0.68
CA ASP A 22 17.07 11.08 1.87
C ASP A 22 17.96 9.86 1.67
N LEU A 23 17.44 8.83 1.00
CA LEU A 23 18.14 7.60 0.65
C LEU A 23 19.29 7.89 -0.31
N GLU A 24 19.08 8.70 -1.35
CA GLU A 24 20.14 9.08 -2.30
C GLU A 24 21.26 9.89 -1.60
N LYS A 25 20.89 10.81 -0.70
CA LYS A 25 21.87 11.57 0.11
C LYS A 25 22.69 10.66 1.00
N ARG A 26 22.05 9.71 1.68
CA ARG A 26 22.70 8.75 2.59
C ARG A 26 23.62 7.79 1.83
N LEU A 27 23.22 7.36 0.64
CA LEU A 27 24.05 6.56 -0.26
C LEU A 27 25.31 7.33 -0.70
N LYS A 28 25.18 8.63 -1.05
CA LYS A 28 26.32 9.50 -1.37
C LYS A 28 27.25 9.77 -0.17
N SER A 29 26.73 9.74 1.05
CA SER A 29 27.54 9.87 2.27
C SER A 29 28.34 8.61 2.66
N GLY A 30 28.21 7.51 1.90
CA GLY A 30 28.94 6.27 2.16
C GLY A 30 28.39 5.44 3.33
N GLU A 31 27.11 5.61 3.67
CA GLU A 31 26.46 4.79 4.68
C GLU A 31 26.23 3.37 4.17
N ASN A 32 26.30 2.37 5.07
CA ASN A 32 26.18 0.96 4.70
C ASN A 32 24.84 0.66 3.99
N PRO A 33 24.86 0.26 2.71
CA PRO A 33 23.65 0.07 1.90
C PRO A 33 22.72 -1.02 2.46
N SER A 34 23.28 -2.04 3.12
CA SER A 34 22.52 -3.12 3.75
C SER A 34 21.63 -2.64 4.90
N TYR A 35 22.05 -1.61 5.65
CA TYR A 35 21.21 -0.99 6.69
C TYR A 35 20.06 -0.18 6.09
N LEU A 36 20.33 0.56 5.00
CA LEU A 36 19.31 1.32 4.27
C LEU A 36 18.26 0.39 3.66
N LEU A 37 18.69 -0.73 3.06
CA LEU A 37 17.81 -1.75 2.50
C LEU A 37 16.88 -2.33 3.56
N ARG A 38 17.40 -2.72 4.73
CA ARG A 38 16.58 -3.26 5.82
C ARG A 38 15.50 -2.28 6.29
N ARG A 39 15.84 -0.99 6.37
CA ARG A 39 14.89 0.07 6.71
C ARG A 39 13.84 0.29 5.62
N HIS A 40 14.21 0.19 4.34
CA HIS A 40 13.29 0.29 3.21
C HIS A 40 12.29 -0.88 3.21
N LEU A 41 12.77 -2.10 3.42
CA LEU A 41 11.93 -3.31 3.50
C LEU A 41 10.90 -3.25 4.64
N GLU A 42 11.27 -2.69 5.79
CA GLU A 42 10.33 -2.52 6.90
C GLU A 42 9.18 -1.55 6.55
N ARG A 43 9.48 -0.48 5.82
CA ARG A 43 8.48 0.46 5.31
C ARG A 43 7.63 -0.16 4.21
N LEU A 44 8.23 -0.97 3.33
CA LEU A 44 7.52 -1.73 2.30
C LEU A 44 6.52 -2.70 2.92
N ARG A 45 6.89 -3.38 4.02
CA ARG A 45 5.97 -4.25 4.79
C ARG A 45 4.78 -3.48 5.35
N TRP A 46 5.00 -2.24 5.82
CA TRP A 46 3.90 -1.38 6.29
C TRP A 46 2.92 -1.05 5.15
N LEU A 47 3.43 -0.72 3.96
CA LEU A 47 2.60 -0.50 2.76
C LEU A 47 1.83 -1.75 2.33
N GLN A 48 2.46 -2.93 2.44
CA GLN A 48 1.79 -4.20 2.17
C GLN A 48 0.67 -4.49 3.18
N HIS A 49 0.87 -4.16 4.45
CA HIS A 49 -0.17 -4.30 5.48
C HIS A 49 -1.41 -3.47 5.16
N GLU A 50 -1.24 -2.25 4.64
CA GLU A 50 -2.37 -1.41 4.23
C GLU A 50 -3.21 -2.05 3.10
N ARG A 51 -2.55 -2.71 2.13
CA ARG A 51 -3.26 -3.48 1.08
C ARG A 51 -4.08 -4.64 1.66
N PHE A 52 -3.54 -5.35 2.65
CA PHE A 52 -4.22 -6.47 3.30
C PHE A 52 -5.48 -6.01 4.06
N VAL A 53 -5.39 -4.89 4.78
CA VAL A 53 -6.54 -4.29 5.46
C VAL A 53 -7.62 -3.90 4.44
N HIS A 54 -7.25 -3.27 3.33
CA HIS A 54 -8.22 -2.93 2.27
C HIS A 54 -8.90 -4.15 1.67
N PHE A 55 -8.16 -5.24 1.47
CA PHE A 55 -8.73 -6.49 1.00
C PHE A 55 -9.78 -7.04 1.99
N ILE A 56 -9.46 -7.08 3.28
CA ILE A 56 -10.39 -7.55 4.32
C ILE A 56 -11.63 -6.66 4.38
N VAL A 57 -11.45 -5.34 4.43
CA VAL A 57 -12.58 -4.41 4.53
C VAL A 57 -13.49 -4.53 3.31
N THR A 58 -12.91 -4.63 2.10
CA THR A 58 -13.69 -4.81 0.86
C THR A 58 -14.42 -6.16 0.85
N ALA A 59 -13.77 -7.25 1.28
CA ALA A 59 -14.40 -8.57 1.37
C ALA A 59 -15.58 -8.56 2.35
N LEU A 60 -15.43 -7.92 3.51
CA LEU A 60 -16.51 -7.75 4.48
C LEU A 60 -17.66 -6.90 3.91
N THR A 61 -17.36 -5.80 3.21
CA THR A 61 -18.38 -4.98 2.54
C THR A 61 -19.15 -5.77 1.49
N VAL A 62 -18.48 -6.61 0.69
CA VAL A 62 -19.13 -7.49 -0.30
C VAL A 62 -20.06 -8.49 0.37
N VAL A 63 -19.60 -9.17 1.43
CA VAL A 63 -20.43 -10.12 2.20
C VAL A 63 -21.66 -9.42 2.79
N CYS A 64 -21.48 -8.26 3.43
CA CYS A 64 -22.59 -7.46 3.96
C CYS A 64 -23.56 -7.01 2.85
N SER A 65 -23.05 -6.66 1.67
CA SER A 65 -23.87 -6.24 0.53
C SER A 65 -24.72 -7.40 -0.01
N ILE A 66 -24.18 -8.62 -0.05
CA ILE A 66 -24.92 -9.83 -0.43
C ILE A 66 -26.02 -10.14 0.60
N LEU A 67 -25.73 -10.00 1.89
CA LEU A 67 -26.73 -10.19 2.94
C LEU A 67 -27.87 -9.16 2.85
N LEU A 68 -27.54 -7.90 2.58
CA LEU A 68 -28.53 -6.84 2.35
C LEU A 68 -29.35 -7.09 1.09
N LEU A 69 -28.73 -7.60 0.02
CA LEU A 69 -29.43 -8.01 -1.19
C LEU A 69 -30.42 -9.14 -0.90
N MET A 70 -30.02 -10.16 -0.14
CA MET A 70 -30.91 -11.25 0.28
C MET A 70 -32.10 -10.73 1.09
N LEU A 71 -31.85 -9.82 2.05
CA LEU A 71 -32.92 -9.21 2.85
C LEU A 71 -33.90 -8.39 1.98
N TYR A 72 -33.39 -7.65 0.99
CA TYR A 72 -34.20 -6.89 0.05
C TYR A 72 -35.14 -7.79 -0.76
N LEU A 73 -34.65 -8.92 -1.24
CA LEU A 73 -35.44 -9.89 -2.01
C LEU A 73 -36.54 -10.56 -1.16
N LEU A 74 -36.29 -10.76 0.15
CA LEU A 74 -37.26 -11.36 1.06
C LEU A 74 -38.36 -10.38 1.54
N THR A 75 -38.13 -9.07 1.46
CA THR A 75 -39.03 -8.02 2.00
C THR A 75 -39.97 -7.44 0.92
N ASP A 76 -40.27 -8.21 -0.13
CA ASP A 76 -41.20 -7.83 -1.21
C ASP A 76 -40.84 -6.49 -1.91
N GLN A 77 -39.54 -6.14 -1.91
CA GLN A 77 -38.93 -4.97 -2.56
C GLN A 77 -39.51 -3.58 -2.20
N SER A 78 -40.43 -3.54 -1.22
CA SER A 78 -41.22 -2.36 -0.88
C SER A 78 -40.51 -1.42 0.11
N SER A 79 -39.45 -1.91 0.75
CA SER A 79 -38.68 -1.16 1.74
C SER A 79 -37.68 -0.21 1.08
N LEU A 80 -38.10 1.04 0.87
CA LEU A 80 -37.26 2.12 0.33
C LEU A 80 -35.94 2.31 1.11
N GLY A 81 -35.98 2.07 2.43
CA GLY A 81 -34.78 2.13 3.29
C GLY A 81 -33.69 1.11 2.93
N VAL A 82 -34.08 -0.13 2.60
CA VAL A 82 -33.12 -1.18 2.20
C VAL A 82 -32.51 -0.88 0.83
N PHE A 83 -33.31 -0.32 -0.09
CA PHE A 83 -32.83 0.13 -1.38
C PHE A 83 -31.80 1.26 -1.26
N CYS A 84 -32.09 2.29 -0.46
CA CYS A 84 -31.13 3.37 -0.20
C CYS A 84 -29.83 2.85 0.43
N LEU A 85 -29.92 1.92 1.39
CA LEU A 85 -28.76 1.32 2.03
C LEU A 85 -27.91 0.52 1.03
N MET A 86 -28.55 -0.22 0.12
CA MET A 86 -27.87 -0.94 -0.97
C MET A 86 -27.09 0.02 -1.88
N MET A 87 -27.70 1.15 -2.27
CA MET A 87 -27.03 2.16 -3.09
C MET A 87 -25.80 2.75 -2.38
N VAL A 88 -25.91 3.04 -1.08
CA VAL A 88 -24.76 3.50 -0.28
C VAL A 88 -23.65 2.45 -0.27
N MET A 89 -23.97 1.17 -0.12
CA MET A 89 -22.99 0.08 -0.17
C MET A 89 -22.27 0.01 -1.53
N VAL A 90 -22.99 0.19 -2.64
CA VAL A 90 -22.39 0.20 -3.98
C VAL A 90 -21.44 1.38 -4.17
N ILE A 91 -21.82 2.58 -3.73
CA ILE A 91 -20.95 3.76 -3.78
C ILE A 91 -19.71 3.55 -2.91
N PHE A 92 -19.88 2.99 -1.71
CA PHE A 92 -18.78 2.67 -0.81
C PHE A 92 -17.82 1.68 -1.49
N MET A 93 -18.33 0.62 -2.10
CA MET A 93 -17.53 -0.34 -2.85
C MET A 93 -16.71 0.32 -3.97
N ALA A 94 -17.32 1.20 -4.77
CA ALA A 94 -16.62 1.92 -5.84
C ALA A 94 -15.50 2.84 -5.30
N CYS A 95 -15.77 3.56 -4.21
CA CYS A 95 -14.79 4.41 -3.55
C CYS A 95 -13.57 3.59 -3.05
N TYR A 96 -13.82 2.40 -2.50
CA TYR A 96 -12.77 1.51 -2.01
C TYR A 96 -11.92 0.94 -3.14
N ILE A 97 -12.53 0.55 -4.27
CA ILE A 97 -11.79 0.10 -5.45
C ILE A 97 -10.84 1.19 -5.95
N PHE A 98 -11.31 2.44 -6.05
CA PHE A 98 -10.43 3.56 -6.44
C PHE A 98 -9.26 3.75 -5.48
N HIS A 99 -9.52 3.66 -4.17
CA HIS A 99 -8.48 3.77 -3.16
C HIS A 99 -7.43 2.65 -3.30
N TYR A 100 -7.88 1.42 -3.55
CA TYR A 100 -7.01 0.26 -3.77
C TYR A 100 -6.05 0.46 -4.95
N PHE A 101 -6.54 0.92 -6.11
CA PHE A 101 -5.68 1.16 -7.28
C PHE A 101 -4.60 2.20 -7.04
N ARG A 102 -4.92 3.26 -6.28
CA ARG A 102 -3.94 4.29 -5.94
C ARG A 102 -2.81 3.74 -5.06
N LEU A 103 -3.15 2.84 -4.13
CA LEU A 103 -2.19 2.24 -3.23
C LEU A 103 -1.31 1.22 -3.97
N GLU A 104 -1.91 0.36 -4.79
CA GLU A 104 -1.18 -0.66 -5.58
C GLU A 104 -0.10 -0.04 -6.46
N ASN A 105 -0.42 1.03 -7.20
CA ASN A 105 0.55 1.75 -8.03
C ASN A 105 1.74 2.28 -7.21
N THR A 106 1.49 2.71 -5.97
CA THR A 106 2.54 3.23 -5.08
C THR A 106 3.45 2.09 -4.61
N VAL A 107 2.88 0.94 -4.25
CA VAL A 107 3.68 -0.21 -3.78
C VAL A 107 4.51 -0.81 -4.93
N GLN A 108 3.94 -0.92 -6.13
CA GLN A 108 4.68 -1.41 -7.32
C GLN A 108 5.91 -0.56 -7.63
N HIS A 109 5.77 0.76 -7.57
CA HIS A 109 6.91 1.67 -7.71
C HIS A 109 7.96 1.46 -6.61
N TRP A 110 7.52 1.20 -5.38
CA TRP A 110 8.39 0.97 -4.24
C TRP A 110 9.16 -0.36 -4.26
N TYR A 111 8.59 -1.40 -4.88
CA TYR A 111 9.31 -2.64 -5.15
C TYR A 111 10.48 -2.39 -6.10
N HIS A 112 10.29 -1.59 -7.16
CA HIS A 112 11.37 -1.29 -8.08
C HIS A 112 12.55 -0.56 -7.41
N ILE A 113 12.27 0.36 -6.47
CA ILE A 113 13.30 1.02 -5.66
C ILE A 113 14.01 0.02 -4.74
N ALA A 114 13.28 -0.97 -4.20
CA ALA A 114 13.87 -2.02 -3.37
C ALA A 114 14.85 -2.88 -4.17
N ASP A 115 14.50 -3.26 -5.40
CA ASP A 115 15.38 -4.03 -6.29
C ASP A 115 16.68 -3.26 -6.59
N ILE A 116 16.59 -1.96 -6.90
CA ILE A 116 17.76 -1.10 -7.14
C ILE A 116 18.66 -1.01 -5.89
N LEU A 117 18.05 -0.88 -4.71
CA LEU A 117 18.78 -0.87 -3.44
C LEU A 117 19.45 -2.21 -3.14
N GLU A 118 18.79 -3.31 -3.44
CA GLU A 118 19.32 -4.66 -3.25
C GLU A 118 20.51 -4.92 -4.19
N GLU A 119 20.41 -4.52 -5.46
CA GLU A 119 21.53 -4.58 -6.40
C GLU A 119 22.71 -3.72 -5.95
N ALA A 120 22.44 -2.51 -5.44
CA ALA A 120 23.47 -1.62 -4.90
C ALA A 120 24.12 -2.19 -3.64
N ALA A 121 23.35 -2.82 -2.74
CA ALA A 121 23.86 -3.50 -1.56
C ALA A 121 24.72 -4.73 -1.96
N TYR A 122 24.23 -5.54 -2.90
CA TYR A 122 24.97 -6.69 -3.44
C TYR A 122 26.28 -6.26 -4.11
N LYS A 123 26.32 -5.13 -4.83
CA LYS A 123 27.56 -4.63 -5.44
C LYS A 123 28.59 -4.18 -4.40
N ASN A 124 28.13 -3.63 -3.28
CA ASN A 124 28.98 -3.23 -2.17
C ASN A 124 29.47 -4.42 -1.34
N GLU A 125 28.66 -5.47 -1.21
CA GLU A 125 29.05 -6.73 -0.55
C GLU A 125 29.80 -7.68 -1.51
N GLY A 126 29.64 -7.53 -2.82
CA GLY A 126 30.24 -8.34 -3.89
C GLY A 126 31.71 -8.01 -4.19
N SER A 127 32.26 -6.95 -3.58
CA SER A 127 33.70 -6.84 -3.32
C SER A 127 34.17 -7.82 -2.22
N GLY A 128 33.25 -8.59 -1.63
CA GLY A 128 33.45 -9.67 -0.66
C GLY A 128 32.46 -10.84 -0.83
N CYS A 129 32.43 -11.49 -2.00
CA CYS A 129 32.02 -12.90 -2.22
C CYS A 129 30.53 -13.34 -2.04
N LYS A 130 29.88 -13.53 -3.21
CA LYS A 130 28.80 -14.47 -3.65
C LYS A 130 27.37 -14.45 -3.03
N PRO A 131 26.34 -14.73 -3.87
CA PRO A 131 24.94 -14.45 -3.58
C PRO A 131 24.25 -15.56 -2.79
N HIS A 132 23.36 -15.17 -1.88
CA HIS A 132 22.32 -16.05 -1.35
C HIS A 132 20.97 -15.56 -1.86
N SER A 133 20.47 -16.18 -2.93
CA SER A 133 19.03 -16.25 -3.15
C SER A 133 18.41 -16.96 -1.95
N PRO A 134 17.21 -16.55 -1.51
CA PRO A 134 16.21 -17.59 -1.37
C PRO A 134 14.80 -17.17 -1.83
N SER A 135 14.26 -18.06 -2.66
CA SER A 135 12.87 -18.55 -2.65
C SER A 135 11.73 -17.56 -2.89
N ALA A 136 11.24 -17.60 -4.12
CA ALA A 136 9.81 -17.64 -4.37
C ALA A 136 9.18 -18.78 -3.55
N THR A 137 8.25 -18.41 -2.65
CA THR A 137 7.15 -19.24 -2.15
C THR A 137 5.97 -18.32 -1.91
#